data_AF-A0A3A9SV26-F1
#
_entry.id   AF-A0A3A9SV26-F1
#
_cell.length_a   1.000
_cell.length_b   1.000
_cell.length_c   1.000
_cell.angle_alpha   90.00
_cell.angle_beta   90.00
_cell.angle_gamma   90.00
#
_symmetry.space_group_name_H-M   'P 1'
#
loop_
_entity.id
_entity.type
_entity.pdbx_description
1 polymer ?
#
loop_
_entity_poly.entity_id
_entity_poly.type
_entity_poly.pdbx_seq_one_letter_code
_entity_poly.pdbx_strand_id
1 'polypeptide(L)'
;MKRKVLIGALMITMLSLAGCNDEIFEETGSGVSSEAIEETAPDKQEAYTDKQEADTDKQEDDTDEQDASDNAQTDENDSSTSDFDPTKDFMADYTADIEKEVEAAISSASSIQDEFDKVVKIAAKYDEYAQEAIGQADMNMASAWSVTVYDYELNSLWGRIDKSADEATKERLLSAQRNWNSMKEDVIISEIGPREESGTIYPLSYNNCMGSLTYNRDVILASELAKIKGESFTMPERALYNTYVDTQGTSEIYSTMVITQSMEGDDIVKLALYREKDIEGSFTKKGNEELEFTDDTGSIKGIIKYGWDGATFEVTQGDDIIATGEKHVFDMAF
;
A
#
# COMPACT_ATOMS: atom_id res chain seq x y z
N MET A 1 -32.81 -23.14 -13.13
CA MET A 1 -31.48 -23.67 -12.77
C MET A 1 -30.86 -22.67 -11.81
N LYS A 2 -30.59 -23.08 -10.56
CA LYS A 2 -30.22 -22.17 -9.48
C LYS A 2 -28.74 -21.75 -9.63
N ARG A 3 -28.51 -20.44 -9.81
CA ARG A 3 -27.19 -19.80 -9.70
C ARG A 3 -26.76 -19.85 -8.23
N LYS A 4 -25.60 -20.43 -7.96
CA LYS A 4 -24.94 -20.31 -6.65
C LYS A 4 -24.03 -19.10 -6.73
N VAL A 5 -24.31 -18.09 -5.91
CA VAL A 5 -23.40 -16.97 -5.66
C VAL A 5 -22.40 -17.47 -4.64
N LEU A 6 -21.14 -17.62 -5.05
CA LEU A 6 -20.01 -17.85 -4.16
C LEU A 6 -19.34 -16.49 -3.97
N ILE A 7 -19.51 -15.91 -2.79
CA ILE A 7 -18.71 -14.78 -2.33
C ILE A 7 -17.37 -15.39 -1.93
N GLY A 8 -16.36 -15.22 -2.77
CA GLY A 8 -14.99 -15.64 -2.47
C GLY A 8 -14.39 -14.70 -1.45
N ALA A 9 -14.19 -15.18 -0.22
CA ALA A 9 -13.29 -14.56 0.72
C ALA A 9 -11.87 -14.92 0.28
N LEU A 10 -11.12 -13.94 -0.24
CA LEU A 10 -9.69 -14.07 -0.50
C LEU A 10 -9.00 -14.17 0.87
N MET A 11 -8.69 -15.39 1.29
CA MET A 11 -7.93 -15.65 2.52
C MET A 11 -6.47 -15.33 2.22
N ILE A 12 -6.01 -14.15 2.66
CA ILE A 12 -4.58 -13.85 2.76
C ILE A 12 -4.00 -14.83 3.77
N THR A 13 -3.23 -15.80 3.28
CA THR A 13 -2.54 -16.78 4.11
C THR A 13 -1.43 -16.09 4.90
N MET A 14 -1.73 -15.58 6.10
CA MET A 14 -0.69 -15.27 7.07
C MET A 14 0.00 -16.58 7.49
N LEU A 15 1.16 -16.88 6.90
CA LEU A 15 2.06 -17.89 7.46
C LEU A 15 2.61 -17.36 8.78
N SER A 16 1.97 -17.76 9.88
CA SER A 16 2.59 -17.73 11.20
C SER A 16 3.72 -18.76 11.21
N LEU A 17 4.97 -18.29 11.10
CA LEU A 17 6.15 -19.12 11.30
C LEU A 17 6.24 -19.49 12.80
N ALA A 18 5.53 -20.55 13.20
CA ALA A 18 5.67 -21.19 14.49
C ALA A 18 7.01 -21.95 14.52
N GLY A 19 7.95 -21.45 15.32
CA GLY A 19 9.17 -22.16 15.66
C GLY A 19 8.84 -23.47 16.39
N CYS A 20 9.48 -24.56 15.96
CA CYS A 20 9.43 -25.85 16.62
C CYS A 20 9.92 -25.72 18.07
N ASN A 21 9.11 -26.17 19.03
CA ASN A 21 9.62 -26.69 20.29
C ASN A 21 8.74 -27.88 20.69
N ASP A 22 9.33 -29.07 20.61
CA ASP A 22 8.76 -30.29 21.17
C ASP A 22 8.60 -30.10 22.68
N GLU A 23 7.38 -30.22 23.21
CA GLU A 23 7.16 -30.86 24.50
C GLU A 23 5.71 -31.35 24.64
N ILE A 24 5.62 -32.61 25.04
CA ILE A 24 4.44 -33.47 25.17
C ILE A 24 3.64 -33.07 26.42
N PHE A 25 2.30 -32.92 26.32
CA PHE A 25 1.39 -33.21 27.43
C PHE A 25 -0.01 -33.64 26.94
N GLU A 26 -0.49 -34.77 27.49
CA GLU A 26 -1.76 -35.43 27.20
C GLU A 26 -3.00 -34.78 27.87
N GLU A 27 -4.08 -34.76 27.09
CA GLU A 27 -5.51 -35.02 27.36
C GLU A 27 -6.20 -34.68 28.71
N THR A 28 -7.32 -33.94 28.60
CA THR A 28 -8.71 -34.31 29.00
C THR A 28 -9.64 -33.21 28.43
N GLY A 29 -10.82 -33.39 27.83
CA GLY A 29 -11.78 -34.49 27.76
C GLY A 29 -13.17 -34.00 28.22
N SER A 30 -14.00 -33.43 27.33
CA SER A 30 -15.49 -33.29 27.38
C SER A 30 -15.93 -32.43 26.17
N GLY A 31 -16.75 -32.83 25.19
CA GLY A 31 -17.89 -33.74 25.20
C GLY A 31 -19.19 -32.95 25.42
N VAL A 32 -19.92 -32.63 24.34
CA VAL A 32 -21.40 -32.72 24.20
C VAL A 32 -21.86 -32.04 22.88
N SER A 33 -22.84 -32.70 22.26
CA SER A 33 -23.39 -32.58 20.91
C SER A 33 -24.62 -31.67 20.77
N SER A 34 -24.81 -31.17 19.55
CA SER A 34 -26.04 -30.89 18.76
C SER A 34 -27.41 -30.74 19.44
N GLU A 35 -28.17 -29.71 19.02
CA GLU A 35 -29.56 -29.87 18.56
C GLU A 35 -29.99 -28.67 17.68
N ALA A 36 -30.80 -28.97 16.67
CA ALA A 36 -31.35 -28.04 15.66
C ALA A 36 -32.83 -27.75 15.98
N ILE A 37 -33.33 -26.54 15.67
CA ILE A 37 -34.75 -26.26 15.43
C ILE A 37 -34.92 -25.24 14.29
N GLU A 38 -35.94 -25.51 13.48
CA GLU A 38 -36.32 -25.01 12.16
C GLU A 38 -37.34 -23.85 12.21
N GLU A 39 -37.34 -23.05 11.13
CA GLU A 39 -38.34 -22.15 10.53
C GLU A 39 -39.38 -21.34 11.36
N THR A 40 -39.53 -20.06 11.00
CA THR A 40 -40.76 -19.55 10.35
C THR A 40 -40.55 -18.17 9.70
N ALA A 41 -40.94 -18.04 8.42
CA ALA A 41 -41.12 -16.78 7.69
C ALA A 41 -42.46 -16.10 8.06
N PRO A 42 -42.69 -14.82 7.68
CA PRO A 42 -43.25 -14.56 6.35
C PRO A 42 -42.78 -13.26 5.64
N ASP A 43 -42.56 -13.44 4.33
CA ASP A 43 -42.93 -12.63 3.16
C ASP A 43 -43.48 -11.19 3.31
N LYS A 44 -42.89 -10.24 2.55
CA LYS A 44 -43.60 -9.44 1.53
C LYS A 44 -42.64 -8.61 0.67
N GLN A 45 -42.65 -8.89 -0.64
CA GLN A 45 -42.21 -8.03 -1.74
C GLN A 45 -42.85 -6.65 -1.69
N GLU A 46 -42.09 -5.59 -2.04
CA GLU A 46 -42.55 -4.60 -3.02
C GLU A 46 -41.39 -4.16 -3.93
N ALA A 47 -41.73 -4.01 -5.20
CA ALA A 47 -40.86 -3.69 -6.31
C ALA A 47 -40.59 -2.18 -6.37
N TYR A 48 -39.35 -1.78 -6.66
CA TYR A 48 -39.06 -0.43 -7.12
C TYR A 48 -38.85 -0.41 -8.63
N THR A 49 -39.62 0.48 -9.25
CA THR A 49 -39.82 0.61 -10.69
C THR A 49 -38.83 1.64 -11.22
N ASP A 50 -38.23 1.30 -12.35
CA ASP A 50 -37.39 2.13 -13.20
C ASP A 50 -38.14 3.38 -13.69
N LYS A 51 -37.47 4.55 -13.64
CA LYS A 51 -37.90 5.76 -14.33
C LYS A 51 -36.68 6.50 -14.88
N GLN A 52 -36.50 6.31 -16.18
CA GLN A 52 -35.82 7.24 -17.08
C GLN A 52 -36.51 8.60 -17.04
N GLU A 53 -35.75 9.67 -16.83
CA GLU A 53 -36.06 10.98 -17.37
C GLU A 53 -34.88 11.43 -18.23
N ALA A 54 -35.19 11.65 -19.51
CA ALA A 54 -34.33 12.29 -20.48
C ALA A 54 -34.44 13.80 -20.29
N ASP A 55 -33.32 14.51 -20.32
CA ASP A 55 -33.32 15.93 -20.62
C ASP A 55 -32.39 16.21 -21.80
N THR A 56 -32.87 17.12 -22.66
CA THR A 56 -32.39 17.41 -24.01
C THR A 56 -31.90 18.85 -23.99
N ASP A 57 -30.68 19.16 -24.44
CA ASP A 57 -30.48 20.06 -25.59
C ASP A 57 -29.02 20.48 -25.81
N LYS A 58 -28.72 20.63 -27.12
CA LYS A 58 -27.84 21.61 -27.79
C LYS A 58 -26.34 21.35 -27.91
N GLN A 59 -26.05 20.82 -29.09
CA GLN A 59 -24.87 21.03 -29.92
C GLN A 59 -24.82 22.47 -30.46
N GLU A 60 -23.67 23.16 -30.32
CA GLU A 60 -23.14 24.14 -31.28
C GLU A 60 -21.60 24.05 -31.30
N ASP A 61 -21.05 24.43 -32.44
CA ASP A 61 -19.78 24.05 -33.03
C ASP A 61 -18.79 25.23 -33.05
N ASP A 62 -17.51 24.85 -33.09
CA ASP A 62 -16.42 25.45 -33.86
C ASP A 62 -15.44 26.54 -33.31
N THR A 63 -14.18 26.22 -33.65
CA THR A 63 -12.99 27.00 -34.05
C THR A 63 -11.97 27.62 -33.04
N ASP A 64 -10.81 26.95 -33.02
CA ASP A 64 -9.40 27.40 -33.17
C ASP A 64 -8.81 28.57 -32.37
N GLU A 65 -7.67 28.30 -31.71
CA GLU A 65 -6.39 28.95 -32.07
C GLU A 65 -5.17 28.15 -31.55
N GLN A 66 -4.19 27.96 -32.45
CA GLN A 66 -2.85 27.41 -32.22
C GLN A 66 -2.00 28.36 -31.37
N ASP A 67 -1.10 27.81 -30.54
CA ASP A 67 0.26 28.34 -30.54
C ASP A 67 1.29 27.23 -30.29
N ALA A 68 2.30 27.22 -31.16
CA ALA A 68 3.37 26.25 -31.19
C ALA A 68 4.62 26.82 -30.52
N SER A 69 5.28 26.02 -29.70
CA SER A 69 6.68 26.26 -29.33
C SER A 69 7.41 24.94 -29.25
N ASP A 70 8.11 24.62 -30.34
CA ASP A 70 9.14 23.59 -30.42
C ASP A 70 10.22 23.80 -29.35
N ASN A 71 10.58 22.74 -28.62
CA ASN A 71 11.98 22.52 -28.25
C ASN A 71 12.31 21.03 -28.09
N ALA A 72 12.94 20.49 -29.13
CA ALA A 72 13.94 19.42 -29.16
C ALA A 72 13.91 18.31 -28.08
N GLN A 73 13.25 17.21 -28.43
CA GLN A 73 13.80 15.84 -28.51
C GLN A 73 14.97 15.48 -27.57
N THR A 74 14.66 14.68 -26.54
CA THR A 74 15.54 13.61 -26.09
C THR A 74 14.81 12.29 -26.31
N ASP A 75 15.35 11.46 -27.19
CA ASP A 75 14.80 10.17 -27.56
C ASP A 75 15.06 9.15 -26.43
N GLU A 76 14.03 8.86 -25.63
CA GLU A 76 13.86 7.53 -25.05
C GLU A 76 12.50 7.00 -25.52
N ASN A 77 12.56 6.28 -26.64
CA ASN A 77 11.44 5.57 -27.21
C ASN A 77 11.18 4.29 -26.39
N ASP A 78 10.61 4.43 -25.18
CA ASP A 78 9.87 3.35 -24.53
C ASP A 78 8.39 3.52 -24.91
N SER A 79 8.05 3.02 -26.09
CA SER A 79 6.66 2.87 -26.49
C SER A 79 6.05 1.76 -25.65
N SER A 80 5.72 2.07 -24.39
CA SER A 80 4.87 1.23 -23.54
C SER A 80 3.54 1.05 -24.23
N THR A 81 3.42 -0.04 -24.99
CA THR A 81 2.12 -0.55 -25.39
C THR A 81 1.40 -0.95 -24.11
N SER A 82 0.25 -0.34 -23.85
CA SER A 82 -0.65 -0.73 -22.77
C SER A 82 -0.84 -2.25 -22.74
N ASP A 83 -0.69 -2.85 -21.56
CA ASP A 83 -0.89 -4.28 -21.33
C ASP A 83 -2.36 -4.59 -20.92
N PHE A 84 -3.20 -3.56 -20.92
CA PHE A 84 -4.60 -3.66 -20.59
C PHE A 84 -5.39 -4.46 -21.62
N ASP A 85 -6.02 -5.53 -21.15
CA ASP A 85 -7.02 -6.29 -21.91
C ASP A 85 -8.43 -5.92 -21.42
N PRO A 86 -9.24 -5.21 -22.23
CA PRO A 86 -10.61 -4.83 -21.84
C PRO A 86 -11.55 -6.03 -21.67
N THR A 87 -11.13 -7.24 -22.07
CA THR A 87 -11.90 -8.48 -21.93
C THR A 87 -11.48 -9.32 -20.72
N LYS A 88 -10.56 -8.80 -19.88
CA LYS A 88 -10.11 -9.45 -18.65
C LYS A 88 -11.27 -9.78 -17.72
N ASP A 89 -11.30 -11.00 -17.20
CA ASP A 89 -12.27 -11.38 -16.16
C ASP A 89 -11.74 -10.96 -14.79
N PHE A 90 -12.20 -9.82 -14.27
CA PHE A 90 -11.78 -9.27 -12.97
C PHE A 90 -12.20 -10.11 -11.76
N MET A 91 -13.12 -11.07 -11.93
CA MET A 91 -13.62 -11.91 -10.84
C MET A 91 -12.87 -13.24 -10.74
N ALA A 92 -11.94 -13.51 -11.66
CA ALA A 92 -11.09 -14.68 -11.64
C ALA A 92 -9.91 -14.52 -10.67
N ASP A 93 -9.44 -15.65 -10.13
CA ASP A 93 -8.23 -15.70 -9.31
C ASP A 93 -7.00 -15.90 -10.20
N TYR A 94 -6.18 -14.86 -10.34
CA TYR A 94 -4.94 -14.87 -11.12
C TYR A 94 -3.69 -15.10 -10.27
N THR A 95 -3.83 -15.47 -8.99
CA THR A 95 -2.68 -15.63 -8.07
C THR A 95 -1.61 -16.52 -8.69
N ALA A 96 -1.96 -17.74 -9.14
CA ALA A 96 -0.99 -18.66 -9.72
C ALA A 96 -0.34 -18.15 -11.03
N ASP A 97 -1.06 -17.36 -11.82
CA ASP A 97 -0.52 -16.75 -13.04
C ASP A 97 0.49 -15.65 -12.69
N ILE A 98 0.13 -14.80 -11.72
CA ILE A 98 0.99 -13.74 -11.17
C ILE A 98 2.29 -14.35 -10.62
N GLU A 99 2.18 -15.34 -9.72
CA GLU A 99 3.33 -16.00 -9.11
C GLU A 99 4.29 -16.56 -10.17
N LYS A 100 3.74 -17.21 -11.20
CA LYS A 100 4.54 -17.76 -12.30
C LYS A 100 5.27 -16.68 -13.12
N GLU A 101 4.64 -15.53 -13.34
CA GLU A 101 5.28 -14.41 -14.01
C GLU A 101 6.43 -13.83 -13.17
N VAL A 102 6.23 -13.69 -11.86
CA VAL A 102 7.27 -13.24 -10.93
C VAL A 102 8.42 -14.26 -10.85
N GLU A 103 8.12 -15.56 -10.76
CA GLU A 103 9.13 -16.62 -10.83
C GLU A 103 9.97 -16.58 -12.11
N ALA A 104 9.33 -16.28 -13.24
CA ALA A 104 10.01 -16.14 -14.52
C ALA A 104 10.91 -14.88 -14.54
N ALA A 105 10.46 -13.77 -13.95
CA ALA A 105 11.28 -12.57 -13.78
C ALA A 105 12.52 -12.86 -12.94
N ILE A 106 12.35 -13.48 -11.76
CA ILE A 106 13.44 -13.89 -10.86
C ILE A 106 14.42 -14.83 -11.57
N SER A 107 13.90 -15.87 -12.23
CA SER A 107 14.74 -16.89 -12.86
C SER A 107 15.52 -16.39 -14.08
N SER A 108 15.01 -15.36 -14.75
CA SER A 108 15.65 -14.74 -15.92
C SER A 108 16.49 -13.51 -15.57
N ALA A 109 16.50 -13.08 -14.31
CA ALA A 109 17.24 -11.91 -13.87
C ALA A 109 18.76 -12.16 -13.84
N SER A 110 19.50 -11.14 -14.25
CA SER A 110 20.96 -11.14 -14.27
C SER A 110 21.58 -10.58 -12.98
N SER A 111 20.81 -9.85 -12.20
CA SER A 111 21.17 -9.25 -10.91
C SER A 111 19.91 -8.97 -10.08
N ILE A 112 20.06 -8.67 -8.79
CA ILE A 112 18.95 -8.24 -7.93
C ILE A 112 18.30 -6.93 -8.44
N GLN A 113 19.07 -6.02 -9.05
CA GLN A 113 18.50 -4.81 -9.66
C GLN A 113 17.60 -5.17 -10.85
N ASP A 114 18.09 -5.98 -11.79
CA ASP A 114 17.33 -6.41 -12.98
C ASP A 114 16.08 -7.22 -12.58
N GLU A 115 16.19 -8.03 -11.53
CA GLU A 115 15.04 -8.73 -10.93
C GLU A 115 13.99 -7.75 -10.42
N PHE A 116 14.40 -6.82 -9.56
CA PHE A 116 13.50 -5.83 -8.95
C PHE A 116 12.80 -4.98 -10.02
N ASP A 117 13.56 -4.50 -11.02
CA ASP A 117 13.00 -3.72 -12.13
C ASP A 117 11.95 -4.51 -12.93
N LYS A 118 12.14 -5.82 -13.11
CA LYS A 118 11.16 -6.69 -13.78
C LYS A 118 9.92 -6.93 -12.91
N VAL A 119 10.08 -7.15 -11.61
CA VAL A 119 8.95 -7.31 -10.68
C VAL A 119 8.10 -6.05 -10.63
N VAL A 120 8.72 -4.87 -10.55
CA VAL A 120 8.01 -3.57 -10.58
C VAL A 120 7.23 -3.39 -11.88
N LYS A 121 7.77 -3.82 -13.03
CA LYS A 121 7.04 -3.81 -14.30
C LYS A 121 5.83 -4.74 -14.30
N ILE A 122 5.95 -5.93 -13.69
CA ILE A 122 4.81 -6.84 -13.53
C ILE A 122 3.75 -6.21 -12.62
N ALA A 123 4.14 -5.59 -11.50
CA ALA A 123 3.20 -4.90 -10.62
C ALA A 123 2.47 -3.75 -11.36
N ALA A 124 3.20 -2.91 -12.09
CA ALA A 124 2.65 -1.82 -12.89
C ALA A 124 1.64 -2.31 -13.95
N LYS A 125 1.91 -3.45 -14.59
CA LYS A 125 0.96 -4.13 -15.48
C LYS A 125 -0.36 -4.43 -14.77
N TYR A 126 -0.31 -4.93 -13.55
CA TYR A 126 -1.51 -5.27 -12.77
C TYR A 126 -2.20 -4.03 -12.18
N ASP A 127 -1.46 -2.97 -11.85
CA ASP A 127 -2.03 -1.68 -11.45
C ASP A 127 -2.81 -1.02 -12.60
N GLU A 128 -2.34 -1.13 -13.85
CA GLU A 128 -3.04 -0.62 -15.04
C GLU A 128 -4.46 -1.20 -15.14
N TYR A 129 -4.66 -2.48 -14.82
CA TYR A 129 -5.99 -3.09 -14.82
C TYR A 129 -6.93 -2.44 -13.80
N ALA A 130 -6.43 -2.01 -12.64
CA ALA A 130 -7.25 -1.31 -11.64
C ALA A 130 -7.55 0.14 -12.06
N GLN A 131 -6.62 0.80 -12.77
CA GLN A 131 -6.78 2.18 -13.25
C GLN A 131 -7.77 2.28 -14.42
N GLU A 132 -7.71 1.32 -15.35
CA GLU A 132 -8.53 1.30 -16.57
C GLU A 132 -9.89 0.60 -16.36
N ALA A 133 -10.11 -0.06 -15.22
CA ALA A 133 -11.38 -0.67 -14.89
C ALA A 133 -12.50 0.39 -14.74
N ILE A 134 -13.59 0.19 -15.47
CA ILE A 134 -14.72 1.14 -15.48
C ILE A 134 -15.57 1.03 -14.20
N GLY A 135 -15.76 -0.19 -13.69
CA GLY A 135 -16.62 -0.45 -12.55
C GLY A 135 -15.84 -0.49 -11.23
N GLN A 136 -16.35 0.16 -10.18
CA GLN A 136 -15.72 0.13 -8.85
C GLN A 136 -15.49 -1.29 -8.33
N ALA A 137 -16.39 -2.24 -8.62
CA ALA A 137 -16.19 -3.64 -8.25
C ALA A 137 -14.96 -4.24 -8.94
N ASP A 138 -14.76 -3.97 -10.22
CA ASP A 138 -13.63 -4.48 -11.00
C ASP A 138 -12.33 -3.80 -10.56
N MET A 139 -12.34 -2.48 -10.32
CA MET A 139 -11.21 -1.74 -9.74
C MET A 139 -10.79 -2.32 -8.39
N ASN A 140 -11.75 -2.54 -7.49
CA ASN A 140 -11.51 -3.11 -6.17
C ASN A 140 -10.89 -4.51 -6.26
N MET A 141 -11.33 -5.34 -7.21
CA MET A 141 -10.76 -6.68 -7.41
C MET A 141 -9.36 -6.62 -8.02
N ALA A 142 -9.16 -5.81 -9.06
CA ALA A 142 -7.88 -5.66 -9.75
C ALA A 142 -6.79 -5.09 -8.84
N SER A 143 -7.12 -4.16 -7.95
CA SER A 143 -6.16 -3.51 -7.05
C SER A 143 -5.41 -4.48 -6.14
N ALA A 144 -5.94 -5.68 -5.88
CA ALA A 144 -5.24 -6.69 -5.10
C ALA A 144 -4.12 -7.39 -5.89
N TRP A 145 -4.12 -7.33 -7.23
CA TRP A 145 -3.20 -8.11 -8.05
C TRP A 145 -1.75 -7.62 -7.96
N SER A 146 -1.50 -6.31 -7.89
CA SER A 146 -0.15 -5.79 -7.65
C SER A 146 0.34 -6.08 -6.23
N VAL A 147 -0.56 -6.11 -5.25
CA VAL A 147 -0.24 -6.59 -3.89
C VAL A 147 0.25 -8.04 -3.92
N THR A 148 -0.40 -8.91 -4.70
CA THR A 148 0.04 -10.30 -4.90
C THR A 148 1.43 -10.39 -5.53
N VAL A 149 1.77 -9.50 -6.48
CA VAL A 149 3.11 -9.44 -7.09
C VAL A 149 4.17 -9.17 -6.02
N TYR A 150 3.97 -8.11 -5.23
CA TYR A 150 4.93 -7.71 -4.20
C TYR A 150 4.98 -8.72 -3.03
N ASP A 151 3.86 -9.27 -2.58
CA ASP A 151 3.87 -10.27 -1.49
C ASP A 151 4.63 -11.54 -1.89
N TYR A 152 4.50 -11.98 -3.15
CA TYR A 152 5.28 -13.10 -3.65
C TYR A 152 6.78 -12.77 -3.69
N GLU A 153 7.16 -11.59 -4.19
CA GLU A 153 8.57 -11.17 -4.24
C GLU A 153 9.17 -11.02 -2.83
N LEU A 154 8.44 -10.43 -1.88
CA LEU A 154 8.81 -10.32 -0.47
C LEU A 154 9.20 -11.67 0.12
N ASN A 155 8.32 -12.66 -0.06
CA ASN A 155 8.54 -14.01 0.42
C ASN A 155 9.72 -14.70 -0.28
N SER A 156 9.89 -14.47 -1.59
CA SER A 156 11.02 -14.95 -2.38
C SER A 156 12.36 -14.36 -1.91
N LEU A 157 12.44 -13.05 -1.72
CA LEU A 157 13.60 -12.33 -1.18
C LEU A 157 13.96 -12.87 0.21
N TRP A 158 12.97 -12.96 1.10
CA TRP A 158 13.18 -13.48 2.45
C TRP A 158 13.72 -14.92 2.43
N GLY A 159 13.14 -15.79 1.61
CA GLY A 159 13.59 -17.18 1.48
C GLY A 159 15.02 -17.32 0.94
N ARG A 160 15.51 -16.34 0.17
CA ARG A 160 16.90 -16.29 -0.33
C ARG A 160 17.86 -15.68 0.69
N ILE A 161 17.42 -14.66 1.43
CA ILE A 161 18.15 -14.07 2.56
C ILE A 161 18.37 -15.13 3.63
N ASP A 162 17.33 -15.86 4.03
CA ASP A 162 17.42 -16.93 5.03
C ASP A 162 18.45 -18.01 4.66
N LYS A 163 18.62 -18.30 3.36
CA LYS A 163 19.61 -19.28 2.91
C LYS A 163 21.03 -18.75 2.84
N SER A 164 21.21 -17.43 2.70
CA SER A 164 22.49 -16.83 2.28
C SER A 164 23.13 -15.92 3.32
N ALA A 165 22.34 -15.31 4.19
CA ALA A 165 22.80 -14.35 5.21
C ALA A 165 23.48 -15.05 6.39
N ASP A 166 24.34 -14.31 7.10
CA ASP A 166 24.83 -14.70 8.41
C ASP A 166 23.71 -14.60 9.49
N GLU A 167 23.92 -15.24 10.63
CA GLU A 167 22.92 -15.33 11.69
C GLU A 167 22.49 -13.96 12.25
N ALA A 168 23.44 -13.03 12.43
CA ALA A 168 23.14 -11.72 12.97
C ALA A 168 22.28 -10.90 11.99
N THR A 169 22.57 -11.00 10.69
CA THR A 169 21.75 -10.38 9.64
C THR A 169 20.34 -10.97 9.61
N LYS A 170 20.18 -12.30 9.72
CA LYS A 170 18.86 -12.93 9.79
C LYS A 170 18.05 -12.48 10.99
N GLU A 171 18.66 -12.47 12.18
CA GLU A 171 17.97 -12.08 13.42
C GLU A 171 17.48 -10.63 13.34
N ARG A 172 18.31 -9.72 12.84
CA ARG A 172 17.96 -8.31 12.63
C ARG A 172 16.78 -8.16 11.66
N LEU A 173 16.87 -8.77 10.48
CA LEU A 173 15.84 -8.63 9.47
C LEU A 173 14.53 -9.34 9.85
N LEU A 174 14.60 -10.47 10.56
CA LEU A 174 13.42 -11.19 11.07
C LEU A 174 12.71 -10.37 12.15
N SER A 175 13.47 -9.74 13.04
CA SER A 175 12.91 -8.83 14.04
C SER A 175 12.21 -7.65 13.37
N ALA A 176 12.83 -7.04 12.36
CA ALA A 176 12.21 -5.99 11.57
C ALA A 176 10.95 -6.46 10.84
N GLN A 177 10.95 -7.67 10.26
CA GLN A 177 9.79 -8.25 9.58
C GLN A 177 8.62 -8.48 10.53
N ARG A 178 8.90 -8.96 11.75
CA ARG A 178 7.88 -9.17 12.79
C ARG A 178 7.27 -7.84 13.22
N ASN A 179 8.10 -6.82 13.40
CA ASN A 179 7.63 -5.47 13.75
C ASN A 179 6.73 -4.88 12.66
N TRP A 180 7.16 -4.99 11.39
CA TRP A 180 6.34 -4.58 10.25
C TRP A 180 4.98 -5.28 10.24
N ASN A 181 4.97 -6.61 10.37
CA ASN A 181 3.74 -7.40 10.39
C ASN A 181 2.80 -7.01 11.54
N SER A 182 3.31 -6.61 12.70
CA SER A 182 2.47 -6.18 13.82
C SER A 182 1.85 -4.79 13.63
N MET A 183 2.48 -3.92 12.83
CA MET A 183 2.08 -2.51 12.72
C MET A 183 1.38 -2.15 11.41
N LYS A 184 1.56 -2.93 10.34
CA LYS A 184 1.08 -2.57 8.99
C LYS A 184 -0.42 -2.25 8.93
N GLU A 185 -1.26 -2.95 9.70
CA GLU A 185 -2.70 -2.68 9.73
C GLU A 185 -3.02 -1.33 10.37
N ASP A 186 -2.35 -0.99 11.48
CA ASP A 186 -2.52 0.30 12.16
C ASP A 186 -1.98 1.46 11.31
N VAL A 187 -0.92 1.22 10.54
CA VAL A 187 -0.40 2.17 9.53
C VAL A 187 -1.46 2.44 8.46
N ILE A 188 -2.06 1.40 7.89
CA ILE A 188 -3.11 1.54 6.89
C ILE A 188 -4.31 2.30 7.47
N ILE A 189 -4.74 1.97 8.68
CA ILE A 189 -5.84 2.69 9.37
C ILE A 189 -5.50 4.17 9.57
N SER A 190 -4.25 4.49 9.90
CA SER A 190 -3.79 5.89 10.05
C SER A 190 -3.84 6.67 8.74
N GLU A 191 -3.67 5.98 7.60
CA GLU A 191 -3.66 6.60 6.27
C GLU A 191 -5.06 6.78 5.69
N ILE A 192 -5.89 5.72 5.70
CA ILE A 192 -7.18 5.67 4.98
C ILE A 192 -8.40 5.65 5.91
N GLY A 193 -8.19 5.65 7.22
CA GLY A 193 -9.25 5.53 8.22
C GLY A 193 -9.77 4.09 8.40
N PRO A 194 -10.67 3.90 9.37
CA PRO A 194 -11.27 2.60 9.65
C PRO A 194 -12.29 2.22 8.56
N ARG A 195 -12.39 0.92 8.29
CA ARG A 195 -13.28 0.38 7.25
C ARG A 195 -14.72 0.82 7.37
N GLU A 196 -15.20 0.97 8.60
CA GLU A 196 -16.56 1.34 8.95
C GLU A 196 -16.95 2.73 8.42
N GLU A 197 -15.96 3.58 8.11
CA GLU A 197 -16.16 4.98 7.69
C GLU A 197 -15.88 5.20 6.19
N SER A 198 -15.24 4.24 5.51
CA SER A 198 -14.70 4.42 4.15
C SER A 198 -15.58 3.88 3.01
N GLY A 199 -16.66 3.14 3.31
CA GLY A 199 -17.62 2.69 2.31
C GLY A 199 -17.06 1.72 1.25
N THR A 200 -17.54 1.81 0.01
CA THR A 200 -17.22 0.83 -1.07
C THR A 200 -15.84 1.02 -1.70
N ILE A 201 -15.16 2.15 -1.45
CA ILE A 201 -13.80 2.40 -1.97
C ILE A 201 -12.71 1.83 -1.07
N TYR A 202 -13.06 1.44 0.17
CA TYR A 202 -12.11 0.91 1.14
C TYR A 202 -11.20 -0.20 0.59
N PRO A 203 -11.69 -1.22 -0.17
CA PRO A 203 -10.80 -2.26 -0.69
C PRO A 203 -9.69 -1.72 -1.60
N LEU A 204 -10.04 -0.79 -2.50
CA LEU A 204 -9.06 -0.13 -3.37
C LEU A 204 -8.04 0.66 -2.54
N SER A 205 -8.49 1.51 -1.60
CA SER A 205 -7.60 2.28 -0.74
C SER A 205 -6.69 1.39 0.10
N TYR A 206 -7.24 0.33 0.69
CA TYR A 206 -6.49 -0.64 1.48
C TYR A 206 -5.42 -1.33 0.64
N ASN A 207 -5.77 -1.81 -0.55
CA ASN A 207 -4.85 -2.52 -1.43
C ASN A 207 -3.74 -1.58 -1.93
N ASN A 208 -4.05 -0.32 -2.25
CA ASN A 208 -3.04 0.66 -2.64
C ASN A 208 -2.02 0.94 -1.51
N CYS A 209 -2.50 1.12 -0.27
CA CYS A 209 -1.60 1.29 0.88
C CYS A 209 -0.79 0.03 1.15
N MET A 210 -1.43 -1.15 1.15
CA MET A 210 -0.74 -2.43 1.34
C MET A 210 0.31 -2.69 0.26
N GLY A 211 0.00 -2.40 -1.01
CA GLY A 211 0.94 -2.51 -2.12
C GLY A 211 2.14 -1.58 -1.95
N SER A 212 1.90 -0.33 -1.53
CA SER A 212 2.97 0.64 -1.25
C SER A 212 3.87 0.22 -0.09
N LEU A 213 3.30 -0.29 1.00
CA LEU A 213 4.05 -0.83 2.14
C LEU A 213 4.86 -2.07 1.73
N THR A 214 4.27 -2.97 0.96
CA THR A 214 4.95 -4.20 0.52
C THR A 214 6.08 -3.88 -0.46
N TYR A 215 5.87 -2.95 -1.41
CA TYR A 215 6.91 -2.44 -2.29
C TYR A 215 8.10 -1.86 -1.51
N ASN A 216 7.84 -1.02 -0.50
CA ASN A 216 8.89 -0.44 0.34
C ASN A 216 9.70 -1.54 1.03
N ARG A 217 9.01 -2.58 1.50
CA ARG A 217 9.65 -3.72 2.13
C ARG A 217 10.51 -4.52 1.15
N ASP A 218 10.05 -4.70 -0.09
CA ASP A 218 10.80 -5.34 -1.16
C ASP A 218 12.07 -4.58 -1.50
N VAL A 219 12.01 -3.25 -1.61
CA VAL A 219 13.21 -2.41 -1.84
C VAL A 219 14.28 -2.67 -0.78
N ILE A 220 13.89 -2.69 0.49
CA ILE A 220 14.82 -2.93 1.61
C ILE A 220 15.39 -4.35 1.53
N LEU A 221 14.55 -5.36 1.33
CA LEU A 221 15.00 -6.76 1.27
C LEU A 221 15.88 -7.02 0.04
N ALA A 222 15.56 -6.44 -1.12
CA ALA A 222 16.37 -6.51 -2.33
C ALA A 222 17.74 -5.85 -2.11
N SER A 223 17.78 -4.66 -1.52
CA SER A 223 19.03 -3.98 -1.15
C SER A 223 19.90 -4.83 -0.22
N GLU A 224 19.30 -5.47 0.79
CA GLU A 224 20.01 -6.35 1.72
C GLU A 224 20.52 -7.63 1.03
N LEU A 225 19.69 -8.26 0.19
CA LEU A 225 20.09 -9.45 -0.56
C LEU A 225 21.22 -9.14 -1.55
N ALA A 226 21.17 -7.98 -2.22
CA ALA A 226 22.24 -7.52 -3.11
C ALA A 226 23.55 -7.36 -2.33
N LYS A 227 23.52 -6.72 -1.15
CA LYS A 227 24.70 -6.61 -0.27
C LYS A 227 25.26 -7.98 0.12
N ILE A 228 24.40 -8.92 0.51
CA ILE A 228 24.80 -10.30 0.87
C ILE A 228 25.50 -11.00 -0.31
N LYS A 229 25.00 -10.78 -1.54
CA LYS A 229 25.58 -11.35 -2.76
C LYS A 229 26.79 -10.59 -3.30
N GLY A 230 27.08 -9.39 -2.78
CA GLY A 230 28.11 -8.50 -3.32
C GLY A 230 27.73 -7.84 -4.65
N GLU A 231 26.43 -7.68 -4.90
CA GLU A 231 25.87 -7.00 -6.07
C GLU A 231 25.59 -5.51 -5.75
N SER A 232 25.62 -4.66 -6.77
CA SER A 232 25.15 -3.28 -6.66
C SER A 232 23.63 -3.23 -6.73
N PHE A 233 23.03 -2.41 -5.86
CA PHE A 233 21.61 -2.08 -5.91
C PHE A 233 21.45 -0.58 -5.68
N THR A 234 20.68 0.06 -6.56
CA THR A 234 20.38 1.50 -6.46
C THR A 234 19.01 1.64 -5.81
N MET A 235 18.96 2.31 -4.66
CA MET A 235 17.68 2.63 -4.03
C MET A 235 16.86 3.52 -4.98
N PRO A 236 15.58 3.19 -5.25
CA PRO A 236 14.72 4.04 -6.06
C PRO A 236 14.44 5.37 -5.33
N GLU A 237 13.96 6.37 -6.06
CA GLU A 237 13.52 7.62 -5.47
C GLU A 237 12.38 7.36 -4.47
N ARG A 238 12.40 8.05 -3.33
CA ARG A 238 11.37 7.88 -2.32
C ARG A 238 10.08 8.55 -2.77
N ALA A 239 8.99 7.80 -2.80
CA ALA A 239 7.66 8.37 -3.08
C ALA A 239 7.30 9.43 -2.02
N LEU A 240 6.78 10.57 -2.49
CA LEU A 240 6.36 11.69 -1.63
C LEU A 240 5.24 11.27 -0.67
N TYR A 241 4.19 10.64 -1.20
CA TYR A 241 3.06 10.21 -0.40
C TYR A 241 3.42 8.91 0.30
N ASN A 242 3.42 8.94 1.62
CA ASN A 242 3.86 7.83 2.45
C ASN A 242 3.50 8.04 3.91
N THR A 243 3.64 6.96 4.68
CA THR A 243 3.44 6.95 6.12
C THR A 243 4.74 6.61 6.86
N TYR A 244 5.04 7.40 7.88
CA TYR A 244 6.17 7.23 8.80
C TYR A 244 5.63 7.12 10.22
N VAL A 245 6.28 6.31 11.05
CA VAL A 245 5.81 5.98 12.40
C VAL A 245 6.94 6.11 13.41
N ASP A 246 6.63 6.62 14.60
CA ASP A 246 7.48 6.48 15.78
C ASP A 246 6.95 5.33 16.63
N THR A 247 7.79 4.33 16.87
CA THR A 247 7.45 3.17 17.70
C THR A 247 8.10 3.23 19.08
N GLN A 248 9.01 4.18 19.29
CA GLN A 248 9.89 4.27 20.46
C GLN A 248 10.63 2.96 20.79
N GLY A 249 10.90 2.13 19.77
CA GLY A 249 11.52 0.82 19.91
C GLY A 249 10.58 -0.26 20.46
N THR A 250 9.27 -0.04 20.42
CA THR A 250 8.23 -1.01 20.79
C THR A 250 7.53 -1.56 19.53
N SER A 251 6.49 -2.40 19.71
CA SER A 251 5.62 -2.87 18.64
C SER A 251 4.33 -2.04 18.50
N GLU A 252 4.21 -0.93 19.23
CA GLU A 252 3.06 -0.03 19.19
C GLU A 252 3.44 1.26 18.48
N ILE A 253 2.49 1.84 17.75
CA ILE A 253 2.66 3.15 17.10
C ILE A 253 2.35 4.24 18.12
N TYR A 254 3.33 5.09 18.40
CA TYR A 254 3.21 6.23 19.31
C TYR A 254 2.86 7.50 18.56
N SER A 255 3.54 7.75 17.44
CA SER A 255 3.31 8.92 16.60
C SER A 255 3.27 8.52 15.13
N THR A 256 2.53 9.25 14.31
CA THR A 256 2.48 9.05 12.85
C THR A 256 2.71 10.35 12.11
N MET A 257 3.31 10.24 10.94
CA MET A 257 3.36 11.27 9.91
C MET A 257 2.85 10.65 8.62
N VAL A 258 1.72 11.13 8.13
CA VAL A 258 1.11 10.71 6.87
C VAL A 258 1.19 11.87 5.89
N ILE A 259 2.00 11.73 4.84
CA ILE A 259 2.06 12.67 3.72
C ILE A 259 1.11 12.10 2.67
N THR A 260 0.03 12.81 2.35
CA THR A 260 -1.05 12.28 1.50
C THR A 260 -1.78 13.39 0.75
N GLN A 261 -2.76 13.03 -0.06
CA GLN A 261 -3.69 13.96 -0.68
C GLN A 261 -5.04 13.91 0.01
N SER A 262 -5.67 15.07 0.18
CA SER A 262 -7.06 15.15 0.63
C SER A 262 -8.01 14.56 -0.43
N MET A 263 -9.28 14.35 -0.08
CA MET A 263 -10.29 13.95 -1.06
C MET A 263 -10.51 14.98 -2.18
N GLU A 264 -10.12 16.24 -1.93
CA GLU A 264 -10.18 17.33 -2.91
C GLU A 264 -8.91 17.39 -3.78
N GLY A 265 -7.91 16.55 -3.48
CA GLY A 265 -6.64 16.47 -4.21
C GLY A 265 -5.53 17.37 -3.66
N ASP A 266 -5.75 18.03 -2.52
CA ASP A 266 -4.77 18.92 -1.90
C ASP A 266 -3.67 18.15 -1.19
N ASP A 267 -2.43 18.58 -1.37
CA ASP A 267 -1.25 18.04 -0.70
C ASP A 267 -1.27 18.41 0.81
N ILE A 268 -1.46 17.39 1.65
CA ILE A 268 -1.55 17.55 3.12
C ILE A 268 -0.56 16.64 3.87
N VAL A 269 -0.24 17.04 5.10
CA VAL A 269 0.42 16.20 6.10
C VAL A 269 -0.48 16.09 7.32
N LYS A 270 -0.69 14.85 7.79
CA LYS A 270 -1.31 14.54 9.08
C LYS A 270 -0.22 14.08 10.03
N LEU A 271 -0.09 14.76 11.16
CA LEU A 271 0.83 14.42 12.25
C LEU A 271 0.00 14.04 13.48
N ALA A 272 0.16 12.82 13.98
CA ALA A 272 -0.31 12.45 15.30
C ALA A 272 0.91 12.35 16.21
N LEU A 273 1.10 13.30 17.13
CA LEU A 273 2.25 13.35 18.03
C LEU A 273 1.87 12.81 19.40
N TYR A 274 2.59 11.79 19.86
CA TYR A 274 2.24 11.02 21.06
C TYR A 274 1.95 11.89 22.29
N ARG A 275 0.70 11.86 22.77
CA ARG A 275 0.20 12.60 23.96
C ARG A 275 0.33 14.12 23.87
N GLU A 276 0.76 14.66 22.74
CA GLU A 276 0.94 16.08 22.54
C GLU A 276 -0.24 16.65 21.77
N LYS A 277 -0.35 16.28 20.48
CA LYS A 277 -1.31 16.92 19.57
C LYS A 277 -1.45 16.16 18.26
N ASP A 278 -2.66 16.19 17.70
CA ASP A 278 -2.89 15.87 16.29
C ASP A 278 -2.93 17.17 15.49
N ILE A 279 -2.25 17.19 14.35
CA ILE A 279 -2.06 18.37 13.50
C ILE A 279 -2.28 17.95 12.05
N GLU A 280 -3.08 18.73 11.33
CA GLU A 280 -3.21 18.63 9.88
C GLU A 280 -2.80 19.97 9.26
N GLY A 281 -2.24 19.91 8.06
CA GLY A 281 -1.78 21.10 7.36
C GLY A 281 -1.30 20.83 5.95
N SER A 282 -1.07 21.91 5.23
CA SER A 282 -0.52 21.89 3.87
C SER A 282 1.01 21.97 3.88
N PHE A 283 1.63 21.66 2.75
CA PHE A 283 3.07 21.80 2.58
C PHE A 283 3.47 22.34 1.21
N THR A 284 4.70 22.88 1.14
CA THR A 284 5.35 23.22 -0.13
C THR A 284 6.64 22.43 -0.31
N LYS A 285 6.90 21.97 -1.54
CA LYS A 285 8.08 21.17 -1.88
C LYS A 285 9.29 22.11 -2.03
N LYS A 286 10.37 21.86 -1.29
CA LYS A 286 11.62 22.65 -1.36
C LYS A 286 12.69 21.98 -2.24
N GLY A 287 12.46 20.74 -2.65
CA GLY A 287 13.43 19.86 -3.32
C GLY A 287 14.27 19.08 -2.31
N ASN A 288 15.04 18.08 -2.78
CA ASN A 288 15.88 17.22 -1.93
C ASN A 288 15.12 16.59 -0.75
N GLU A 289 13.93 16.05 -1.01
CA GLU A 289 13.10 15.36 -0.02
C GLU A 289 12.77 16.23 1.23
N GLU A 290 12.70 17.55 1.03
CA GLU A 290 12.37 18.54 2.06
C GLU A 290 11.04 19.25 1.74
N LEU A 291 10.17 19.36 2.75
CA LEU A 291 8.88 20.03 2.69
C LEU A 291 8.81 21.13 3.75
N GLU A 292 8.22 22.27 3.40
CA GLU A 292 7.87 23.33 4.34
C GLU A 292 6.39 23.21 4.69
N PHE A 293 6.10 22.84 5.94
CA PHE A 293 4.78 22.55 6.47
C PHE A 293 4.17 23.77 7.19
N THR A 294 2.87 23.95 7.06
CA THR A 294 2.06 24.89 7.85
C THR A 294 0.74 24.24 8.20
N ASP A 295 0.42 24.20 9.50
CA ASP A 295 -0.86 23.67 9.97
C ASP A 295 -2.05 24.53 9.52
N ASP A 296 -3.25 23.94 9.54
CA ASP A 296 -4.47 24.62 9.08
C ASP A 296 -4.80 25.90 9.85
N THR A 297 -4.32 26.01 11.10
CA THR A 297 -4.52 27.21 11.92
C THR A 297 -3.46 28.29 11.67
N GLY A 298 -2.36 27.95 10.99
CA GLY A 298 -1.18 28.80 10.80
C GLY A 298 -0.35 29.05 12.07
N SER A 299 -0.67 28.35 13.16
CA SER A 299 0.02 28.47 14.45
C SER A 299 1.33 27.66 14.49
N ILE A 300 1.38 26.54 13.79
CA ILE A 300 2.52 25.63 13.76
C ILE A 300 3.10 25.59 12.34
N LYS A 301 4.41 25.77 12.26
CA LYS A 301 5.19 25.61 11.03
C LYS A 301 6.41 24.77 11.30
N GLY A 302 6.87 24.07 10.28
CA GLY A 302 8.10 23.30 10.40
C GLY A 302 8.64 22.83 9.07
N ILE A 303 9.80 22.20 9.15
CA ILE A 303 10.47 21.57 8.03
C ILE A 303 10.36 20.07 8.21
N ILE A 304 9.84 19.40 7.18
CA ILE A 304 9.79 17.95 7.09
C ILE A 304 10.93 17.51 6.17
N LYS A 305 11.70 16.53 6.60
CA LYS A 305 12.65 15.79 5.74
C LYS A 305 12.22 14.34 5.73
N TYR A 306 12.22 13.71 4.57
CA TYR A 306 11.81 12.31 4.43
C TYR A 306 12.80 11.53 3.56
N GLY A 307 12.73 10.21 3.60
CA GLY A 307 13.61 9.35 2.83
C GLY A 307 13.52 7.90 3.26
N TRP A 308 14.42 7.07 2.72
CA TRP A 308 14.54 5.66 3.10
C TRP A 308 15.03 5.43 4.54
N ASP A 309 15.64 6.44 5.16
CA ASP A 309 16.08 6.42 6.56
C ASP A 309 15.00 6.94 7.53
N GLY A 310 13.76 7.13 7.07
CA GLY A 310 12.63 7.66 7.84
C GLY A 310 12.35 9.13 7.56
N ALA A 311 11.64 9.78 8.48
CA ALA A 311 11.28 11.19 8.38
C ALA A 311 11.55 11.97 9.67
N THR A 312 11.72 13.28 9.54
CA THR A 312 11.85 14.19 10.68
C THR A 312 10.99 15.41 10.48
N PHE A 313 10.37 15.90 11.55
CA PHE A 313 9.67 17.18 11.61
C PHE A 313 10.38 18.10 12.59
N GLU A 314 10.92 19.20 12.09
CA GLU A 314 11.58 20.24 12.90
C GLU A 314 10.69 21.49 12.96
N VAL A 315 10.24 21.85 14.15
CA VAL A 315 9.28 22.93 14.39
C VAL A 315 9.99 24.28 14.28
N THR A 316 9.63 25.07 13.28
CA THR A 316 10.19 26.43 13.07
C THR A 316 9.34 27.52 13.70
N GLN A 317 8.06 27.24 13.94
CA GLN A 317 7.12 28.06 14.71
C GLN A 317 6.20 27.11 15.47
N GLY A 318 6.22 27.18 16.80
CA GLY A 318 5.38 26.39 17.69
C GLY A 318 4.25 27.19 18.35
N ASP A 319 3.43 26.50 19.13
CA ASP A 319 2.34 27.05 19.96
C ASP A 319 2.57 26.77 21.45
N ASP A 320 1.51 26.81 22.27
CA ASP A 320 1.59 26.56 23.71
C ASP A 320 1.83 25.07 24.06
N ILE A 321 1.61 24.14 23.12
CA ILE A 321 1.75 22.69 23.31
C ILE A 321 3.07 22.21 22.71
N ILE A 322 3.39 22.65 21.49
CA ILE A 322 4.55 22.20 20.73
C ILE A 322 5.54 23.36 20.61
N ALA A 323 6.77 23.17 21.09
CA ALA A 323 7.73 24.26 21.20
C ALA A 323 8.48 24.53 19.89
N THR A 324 8.76 25.80 19.60
CA THR A 324 9.71 26.16 18.52
C THR A 324 11.08 25.53 18.79
N GLY A 325 11.64 24.87 17.77
CA GLY A 325 12.92 24.16 17.82
C GLY A 325 12.80 22.68 18.25
N GLU A 326 11.60 22.22 18.57
CA GLU A 326 11.33 20.81 18.81
C GLU A 326 11.53 19.97 17.55
N LYS A 327 12.01 18.74 17.72
CA LYS A 327 12.29 17.82 16.61
C LYS A 327 11.70 16.45 16.91
N HIS A 328 10.81 16.02 16.03
CA HIS A 328 10.22 14.68 16.05
C HIS A 328 10.87 13.82 14.97
N VAL A 329 11.13 12.56 15.29
CA VAL A 329 11.75 11.57 14.39
C VAL A 329 10.78 10.42 14.24
N PHE A 330 10.57 10.01 13.00
CA PHE A 330 9.69 8.92 12.62
C PHE A 330 10.51 7.92 11.84
N ASP A 331 10.49 6.66 12.28
CA ASP A 331 11.00 5.57 11.48
C ASP A 331 10.06 5.33 10.27
N MET A 332 10.55 4.62 9.27
CA MET A 332 9.70 4.20 8.17
C MET A 332 8.70 3.15 8.69
N ALA A 333 7.45 3.20 8.24
CA ALA A 333 6.45 2.18 8.55
C ALA A 333 6.79 0.76 8.02
N PHE A 334 7.88 0.66 7.26
CA PHE A 334 8.40 -0.44 6.42
C PHE A 334 7.46 -0.89 5.30
#